data_AF-A0AAP8HU25-F1
#
_entry.id   AF-A0AAP8HU25-F1
#
_cell.length_a   1.000
_cell.length_b   1.000
_cell.length_c   1.000
_cell.angle_alpha   90.00
_cell.angle_beta   90.00
_cell.angle_gamma   90.00
#
_symmetry.space_group_name_H-M   'P 1'
#
loop_
_entity.id
_entity.type
_entity.pdbx_description
1 polymer ?
#
loop_
_entity_poly.entity_id
_entity_poly.type
_entity_poly.pdbx_seq_one_letter_code
_entity_poly.pdbx_strand_id
1 'polypeptide(L)'
;AGRVTQTSRMPTQFQQGINRVSWVLIRFMLVMAPIVLLINGFTKGDWSEAALFALAVAVGLTPEMLPMIVSANLAKGAVAMARRKVVVKRLNSVQNFGAMDVLCTDKT
;
A
#
# COMPACT_ATOMS: atom_id res chain seq x y z
N ALA A 1 -4.58 36.68 11.64
CA ALA A 1 -5.29 35.57 10.98
C ALA A 1 -4.50 34.28 11.21
N GLY A 2 -4.81 33.55 12.29
CA GLY A 2 -4.08 32.35 12.70
C GLY A 2 -4.42 31.15 11.80
N ARG A 3 -3.40 30.49 11.26
CA ARG A 3 -3.52 29.19 10.58
C ARG A 3 -3.98 28.16 11.60
N VAL A 4 -5.26 27.80 11.57
CA VAL A 4 -5.82 26.72 12.38
C VAL A 4 -5.25 25.40 11.86
N THR A 5 -4.16 24.99 12.49
CA THR A 5 -3.80 23.60 12.80
C THR A 5 -3.73 22.65 11.61
N GLN A 6 -2.52 22.47 11.08
CA GLN A 6 -2.13 21.17 10.52
C GLN A 6 -2.15 20.14 11.66
N THR A 7 -3.33 19.61 11.99
CA THR A 7 -3.43 18.46 12.88
C THR A 7 -2.62 17.34 12.24
N SER A 8 -1.63 16.82 12.96
CA SER A 8 -0.85 15.65 12.55
C SER A 8 -1.79 14.58 12.03
N ARG A 9 -1.71 14.30 10.73
CA ARG A 9 -2.64 13.39 10.05
C ARG A 9 -2.35 11.98 10.52
N MET A 10 -3.26 11.41 11.29
CA MET A 10 -3.16 10.00 11.63
C MET A 10 -3.18 9.16 10.33
N PRO A 11 -2.28 8.17 10.20
CA PRO A 11 -2.28 7.27 9.05
C PRO A 11 -3.61 6.52 9.01
N THR A 12 -4.20 6.42 7.81
CA THR A 12 -5.48 5.74 7.61
C THR A 12 -5.36 4.26 7.98
N GLN A 13 -6.46 3.63 8.40
CA GLN A 13 -6.53 2.18 8.68
C GLN A 13 -5.95 1.36 7.51
N PHE A 14 -6.19 1.83 6.28
CA PHE A 14 -5.64 1.22 5.07
C PHE A 14 -4.13 1.41 4.91
N GLN A 15 -3.60 2.61 5.17
CA GLN A 15 -2.16 2.85 5.17
C GLN A 15 -1.45 1.95 6.20
N GLN A 16 -2.07 1.75 7.36
CA GLN A 16 -1.57 0.82 8.39
C GLN A 16 -1.64 -0.64 7.93
N GLY A 17 -2.72 -1.03 7.25
CA GLY A 17 -2.87 -2.35 6.65
C GLY A 17 -1.82 -2.64 5.57
N ILE A 18 -1.64 -1.73 4.60
CA ILE A 18 -0.57 -1.82 3.60
C ILE A 18 0.78 -1.94 4.30
N ASN A 19 1.06 -1.07 5.28
CA ASN A 19 2.36 -1.08 5.93
C ASN A 19 2.68 -2.43 6.60
N ARG A 20 1.68 -3.11 7.19
CA ARG A 20 1.86 -4.48 7.71
C ARG A 20 2.17 -5.48 6.60
N VAL A 21 1.39 -5.47 5.52
CA VAL A 21 1.60 -6.38 4.37
C VAL A 21 2.96 -6.14 3.71
N SER A 22 3.32 -4.87 3.48
CA SER A 22 4.63 -4.45 2.98
C SER A 22 5.74 -4.96 3.88
N TRP A 23 5.61 -4.86 5.21
CA TRP A 23 6.61 -5.39 6.13
C TRP A 23 6.77 -6.91 6.04
N VAL A 24 5.67 -7.66 5.89
CA VAL A 24 5.72 -9.12 5.69
C VAL A 24 6.45 -9.47 4.39
N LEU A 25 6.12 -8.78 3.30
CA LEU A 25 6.72 -9.01 1.98
C LEU A 25 8.20 -8.62 1.95
N ILE A 26 8.57 -7.50 2.58
CA ILE A 26 9.99 -7.10 2.75
C ILE A 26 10.74 -8.16 3.54
N ARG A 27 10.18 -8.67 4.65
CA ARG A 27 10.81 -9.73 5.45
C ARG A 27 11.02 -11.01 4.62
N PHE A 28 10.03 -11.40 3.83
CA PHE A 28 10.13 -12.54 2.93
C PHE A 28 11.19 -12.34 1.85
N MET A 29 11.24 -11.15 1.23
CA MET A 29 12.24 -10.79 0.22
C MET A 29 13.66 -10.79 0.80
N LEU A 30 13.84 -10.26 2.01
CA LEU A 30 15.13 -10.20 2.72
C LEU A 30 15.64 -11.59 3.10
N VAL A 31 14.76 -12.58 3.25
CA VAL A 31 15.13 -13.98 3.48
C VAL A 31 15.37 -14.72 2.15
N MET A 32 14.49 -14.54 1.15
CA MET A 32 14.60 -15.24 -0.13
C MET A 32 15.77 -14.79 -1.00
N ALA A 33 16.07 -13.48 -1.05
CA ALA A 33 17.16 -12.95 -1.86
C ALA A 33 18.54 -13.54 -1.49
N PRO A 34 18.98 -13.58 -0.22
CA PRO A 34 20.24 -14.21 0.14
C PRO A 34 20.21 -15.73 -0.02
N ILE A 35 19.07 -16.40 0.22
CA ILE A 35 18.94 -17.85 -0.04
C ILE A 35 19.20 -18.15 -1.51
N VAL A 36 18.56 -17.40 -2.42
CA VAL A 36 18.73 -17.57 -3.87
C VAL A 36 20.17 -17.24 -4.29
N LEU A 37 20.77 -16.18 -3.73
CA LEU A 37 22.14 -15.78 -4.04
C LEU A 37 23.17 -16.82 -3.56
N LEU A 38 22.98 -17.40 -2.37
CA LEU A 38 23.85 -18.46 -1.85
C LEU A 38 23.70 -19.74 -2.68
N ILE A 39 22.47 -20.18 -2.97
CA ILE A 39 22.23 -21.39 -3.77
C ILE A 39 22.82 -21.24 -5.18
N ASN A 40 22.55 -20.13 -5.88
CA ASN A 40 23.10 -19.90 -7.21
C ASN A 40 24.63 -19.69 -7.19
N GLY A 41 25.13 -18.94 -6.21
CA GLY A 41 26.57 -18.68 -6.05
C GLY A 41 27.37 -19.95 -5.79
N PHE A 42 26.89 -20.84 -4.92
CA PHE A 42 27.55 -22.13 -4.65
C PHE A 42 27.37 -23.15 -5.79
N THR A 43 26.23 -23.13 -6.51
CA THR A 43 25.98 -24.11 -7.57
C THR A 43 26.70 -23.77 -8.87
N LYS A 44 26.70 -22.48 -9.28
CA LYS A 44 27.26 -22.05 -10.56
C LYS A 44 28.66 -21.47 -10.46
N GLY A 45 29.10 -21.01 -9.29
CA GLY A 45 30.41 -20.35 -9.10
C GLY A 45 30.53 -18.95 -9.72
N ASP A 46 29.56 -18.54 -10.56
CA ASP A 46 29.52 -17.25 -11.23
C ASP A 46 28.66 -16.24 -10.44
N TRP A 47 29.32 -15.52 -9.53
CA TRP A 47 28.70 -14.56 -8.61
C TRP A 47 27.98 -13.42 -9.33
N SER A 48 28.38 -13.11 -10.57
CA SER A 48 27.79 -12.07 -11.40
C SER A 48 26.36 -12.44 -11.85
N GLU A 49 26.17 -13.66 -12.35
CA GLU A 49 24.88 -14.18 -12.80
C GLU A 49 23.93 -14.40 -11.61
N ALA A 50 24.47 -14.88 -10.49
CA ALA A 50 23.71 -15.04 -9.25
C ALA A 50 23.17 -13.71 -8.71
N ALA A 51 23.96 -12.63 -8.80
CA ALA A 51 23.52 -11.28 -8.39
C ALA A 51 22.41 -10.73 -9.29
N LEU A 52 22.53 -10.90 -10.61
CA LEU A 52 21.49 -10.48 -11.57
C LEU A 52 20.17 -11.24 -11.34
N PHE A 53 20.25 -12.54 -11.06
CA PHE A 53 19.08 -13.36 -10.77
C PHE A 53 18.41 -12.97 -9.44
N ALA A 54 19.20 -12.75 -8.39
CA ALA A 54 18.67 -12.26 -7.11
C ALA A 54 17.99 -10.89 -7.23
N LEU A 55 18.57 -9.98 -8.04
CA LEU A 55 17.97 -8.67 -8.34
C LEU A 55 16.63 -8.81 -9.08
N ALA A 56 16.55 -9.69 -10.08
CA ALA A 56 15.31 -9.94 -10.82
C ALA A 56 14.19 -10.47 -9.92
N VAL A 57 14.53 -11.40 -9.01
CA VAL A 57 13.58 -11.94 -8.01
C VAL A 57 13.11 -10.84 -7.05
N ALA A 58 14.01 -10.00 -6.56
CA ALA A 58 13.68 -8.89 -5.68
C ALA A 58 12.72 -7.89 -6.35
N VAL A 59 13.02 -7.47 -7.59
CA VAL A 59 12.15 -6.55 -8.35
C VAL A 59 10.79 -7.21 -8.61
N GLY A 60 10.74 -8.48 -9.02
CA GLY A 60 9.50 -9.19 -9.31
C GLY A 60 8.58 -9.41 -8.10
N LEU A 61 9.13 -9.44 -6.89
CA LEU A 61 8.38 -9.56 -5.64
C LEU A 61 7.92 -8.22 -5.07
N THR A 62 8.29 -7.08 -5.67
CA THR A 62 7.93 -5.76 -5.15
C THR A 62 6.42 -5.52 -5.29
N PRO A 63 5.68 -5.28 -4.20
CA PRO A 63 4.22 -5.13 -4.23
C PRO A 63 3.78 -3.70 -4.64
N GLU A 64 4.35 -3.15 -5.72
CA GLU A 64 3.99 -1.83 -6.25
C GLU A 64 2.56 -1.79 -6.80
N MET A 65 2.02 -2.93 -7.24
CA MET A 65 0.72 -2.98 -7.89
C MET A 65 -0.46 -2.80 -6.93
N LEU A 66 -0.33 -3.23 -5.68
CA LEU A 66 -1.45 -3.28 -4.73
C LEU A 66 -1.96 -1.89 -4.31
N PRO A 67 -1.10 -0.91 -3.96
CA PRO A 67 -1.53 0.47 -3.70
C PRO A 67 -2.22 1.12 -4.90
N MET A 68 -1.75 0.81 -6.11
CA MET A 68 -2.27 1.38 -7.36
C MET A 68 -3.69 0.84 -7.66
N ILE A 69 -3.88 -0.48 -7.56
CA ILE A 69 -5.19 -1.12 -7.76
C ILE A 69 -6.24 -0.57 -6.80
N VAL A 70 -5.88 -0.42 -5.52
CA VAL A 70 -6.84 0.09 -4.52
C VAL A 70 -7.16 1.57 -4.76
N SER A 71 -6.17 2.39 -5.09
CA SER A 71 -6.39 3.80 -5.43
C SER A 71 -7.31 3.96 -6.64
N ALA A 72 -7.13 3.13 -7.67
CA ALA A 72 -7.99 3.11 -8.85
C ALA A 72 -9.44 2.72 -8.50
N ASN A 73 -9.62 1.69 -7.66
CA ASN A 73 -10.95 1.28 -7.20
C ASN A 73 -11.63 2.36 -6.35
N LEU A 74 -10.90 3.03 -5.47
CA LEU A 74 -11.43 4.16 -4.69
C LEU A 74 -11.81 5.33 -5.59
N ALA A 75 -11.02 5.62 -6.61
CA ALA A 75 -11.32 6.68 -7.58
C ALA A 75 -12.60 6.38 -8.33
N LYS A 76 -12.76 5.13 -8.78
CA LYS A 76 -14.00 4.67 -9.43
C LYS A 76 -15.21 4.79 -8.50
N GLY A 77 -15.06 4.42 -7.22
CA GLY A 77 -16.10 4.59 -6.19
C GLY A 77 -16.45 6.06 -5.93
N ALA A 78 -15.45 6.94 -5.88
CA ALA A 78 -15.65 8.38 -5.74
C ALA A 78 -16.44 8.97 -6.92
N VAL A 79 -16.13 8.55 -8.16
CA VAL A 79 -16.88 8.95 -9.36
C VAL A 79 -18.33 8.45 -9.30
N ALA A 80 -18.56 7.21 -8.83
CA ALA A 80 -19.91 6.68 -8.66
C ALA A 80 -20.73 7.46 -7.62
N MET A 81 -20.12 7.90 -6.52
CA MET A 81 -20.77 8.74 -5.50
C MET A 81 -21.05 10.16 -6.00
N ALA A 82 -20.14 10.74 -6.80
CA ALA A 82 -20.33 12.05 -7.40
C ALA A 82 -21.56 12.08 -8.31
N ARG A 83 -21.82 11.00 -9.07
CA ARG A 83 -23.05 10.84 -9.88
C ARG A 83 -24.33 10.84 -9.04
N ARG A 84 -24.24 10.47 -7.76
CA ARG A 84 -25.35 10.49 -6.79
C ARG A 84 -25.39 11.78 -5.96
N LYS A 85 -24.76 12.87 -6.43
CA LYS A 85 -24.66 14.17 -5.75
C LYS A 85 -23.86 14.17 -4.43
N VAL A 86 -22.98 13.18 -4.23
CA VAL A 86 -22.06 13.13 -3.07
C VAL A 86 -20.64 13.44 -3.52
N VAL A 87 -20.11 14.60 -3.13
CA VAL A 87 -18.76 15.05 -3.54
C VAL A 87 -17.70 14.53 -2.56
N VAL A 88 -16.90 13.57 -3.03
CA VAL A 88 -15.76 13.03 -2.27
C VAL A 88 -14.54 13.92 -2.46
N LYS A 89 -14.18 14.73 -1.45
CA LYS A 89 -12.98 15.59 -1.48
C LYS A 89 -11.67 14.80 -1.27
N ARG A 90 -11.74 13.60 -0.68
CA ARG A 90 -10.58 12.74 -0.38
C ARG A 90 -10.95 11.27 -0.55
N LEU A 91 -10.17 10.52 -1.32
CA LEU A 91 -10.37 9.07 -1.53
C LEU A 91 -10.42 8.28 -0.22
N ASN A 92 -9.59 8.66 0.76
CA ASN A 92 -9.56 8.04 2.09
C ASN A 92 -10.90 8.16 2.85
N SER A 93 -11.70 9.20 2.57
CA SER A 93 -13.01 9.35 3.21
C SER A 93 -13.99 8.27 2.77
N VAL A 94 -13.81 7.68 1.59
CA VAL A 94 -14.65 6.58 1.09
C VAL A 94 -14.49 5.34 1.95
N GLN A 95 -13.26 4.95 2.28
CA GLN A 95 -13.01 3.81 3.17
C GLN A 95 -13.47 4.08 4.59
N ASN A 96 -13.18 5.27 5.13
CA ASN A 96 -13.61 5.63 6.48
C ASN A 96 -15.14 5.62 6.60
N PHE A 97 -15.86 6.04 5.57
CA PHE A 97 -17.31 6.01 5.54
C PHE A 97 -17.86 4.57 5.50
N GLY A 98 -17.19 3.66 4.79
CA GLY A 98 -17.56 2.24 4.74
C GLY A 98 -17.19 1.44 6.01
N ALA A 99 -16.19 1.88 6.76
CA ALA A 99 -15.72 1.23 7.99
C ALA A 99 -16.20 1.95 9.26
N MET A 100 -17.25 2.77 9.16
CA MET A 100 -17.75 3.58 10.27
C MET A 100 -18.77 2.79 11.10
N ASP A 101 -18.49 2.62 12.39
CA ASP A 101 -19.40 1.95 13.33
C ASP A 101 -20.37 2.91 14.01
N VAL A 102 -20.02 4.20 14.11
CA VAL A 102 -20.80 5.22 14.81
C VAL A 102 -21.01 6.44 13.89
N LEU A 103 -22.27 6.72 13.57
CA LEU A 103 -22.68 7.91 12.85
C LEU A 103 -23.35 8.89 13.82
N CYS A 104 -22.62 9.94 14.21
CA CYS A 104 -23.21 11.07 14.90
C CYS A 104 -23.82 12.02 13.87
N THR A 105 -25.14 12.00 13.73
CA THR A 105 -25.87 12.99 12.92
C THR A 105 -26.26 14.17 13.78
N ASP A 106 -25.97 15.38 13.32
CA ASP A 106 -26.52 16.58 13.95
C ASP A 106 -28.02 16.63 13.69
N LYS A 107 -28.81 16.75 14.76
CA LYS A 107 -30.27 16.62 14.69
C LYS A 107 -30.92 17.89 14.16
N THR A 108 -30.40 19.06 14.50
CA THR A 108 -31.14 20.33 14.50
C THR A 108 -32.43 20.28 15.34
#